data_AF-A0A9D8M960-F1
#
_entry.id   AF-A0A9D8M960-F1
#
_cell.length_a   1.000
_cell.length_b   1.000
_cell.length_c   1.000
_cell.angle_alpha   90.00
_cell.angle_beta   90.00
_cell.angle_gamma   90.00
#
_symmetry.space_group_name_H-M   'P 1'
#
loop_
_entity.id
_entity.type
_entity.pdbx_description
1 polymer ?
#
loop_
_entity_poly.entity_id
_entity_poly.type
_entity_poly.pdbx_seq_one_letter_code
_entity_poly.pdbx_strand_id
1 'polypeptide(L)' 'MIKKAFIYAVSFFLALSFVQWIMSKEIQWGFNLGSSFMAFLFMLLFNWANVPYQWKKGDKGN' A
#
# COMPACT_ATOMS: atom_id res chain seq x y z
N MET A 1 -3.00 -9.46 6.80
CA MET A 1 -3.19 -8.74 5.52
C MET A 1 -3.40 -7.24 5.72
N ILE A 2 -4.45 -6.84 6.44
CA ILE A 2 -4.83 -5.43 6.62
C ILE A 2 -3.77 -4.60 7.36
N LYS A 3 -3.21 -5.10 8.48
CA LYS A 3 -2.18 -4.38 9.25
C LYS A 3 -0.94 -4.02 8.41
N LYS A 4 -0.45 -4.94 7.57
CA LYS A 4 0.71 -4.71 6.70
C LYS A 4 0.39 -3.70 5.60
N ALA A 5 -0.76 -3.83 4.95
CA ALA A 5 -1.21 -2.89 3.92
C ALA A 5 -1.42 -1.48 4.52
N PHE A 6 -1.97 -1.39 5.73
CA PHE A 6 -2.20 -0.12 6.41
C PHE A 6 -0.90 0.61 6.75
N ILE A 7 0.08 -0.10 7.33
CA ILE A 7 1.42 0.47 7.59
C ILE A 7 2.05 0.97 6.30
N TYR A 8 1.98 0.19 5.22
CA TYR A 8 2.50 0.60 3.92
C TYR A 8 1.82 1.88 3.40
N ALA A 9 0.50 1.95 3.46
CA ALA A 9 -0.27 3.10 3.02
C ALA A 9 0.05 4.38 3.83
N VAL A 10 0.22 4.25 5.14
CA VAL A 10 0.62 5.37 6.02
C VAL A 10 2.04 5.81 5.71
N SER A 11 2.99 4.88 5.57
CA SER A 11 4.37 5.22 5.19
C SER A 11 4.43 5.89 3.81
N PHE A 12 3.66 5.41 2.85
CA PHE A 12 3.57 6.00 1.51
C PHE A 12 2.96 7.41 1.54
N PHE A 13 1.91 7.61 2.35
CA PHE A 13 1.31 8.94 2.57
C PHE A 13 2.32 9.94 3.16
N LEU A 14 3.06 9.53 4.19
CA LEU A 14 4.08 10.35 4.82
C LEU A 14 5.21 10.70 3.85
N ALA A 15 5.68 9.73 3.07
CA ALA A 15 6.72 9.95 2.06
C ALA A 15 6.27 10.94 0.97
N LEU A 16 5.07 10.76 0.40
CA LEU A 16 4.52 11.69 -0.60
C LEU A 16 4.34 13.10 -0.03
N SER A 17 3.82 13.19 1.20
CA SER A 17 3.59 14.48 1.84
C SER A 17 4.91 15.18 2.16
N PHE A 18 5.95 14.44 2.56
CA PHE A 18 7.29 14.97 2.79
C PHE A 18 7.95 15.46 1.49
N VAL A 19 7.83 14.72 0.39
CA VAL A 19 8.33 15.13 -0.92
C VAL A 19 7.62 16.40 -1.41
N GLN A 20 6.28 16.45 -1.31
CA GLN A 20 5.53 17.65 -1.67
C GLN A 20 5.84 18.83 -0.76
N TRP A 21 6.09 18.62 0.52
CA TRP A 21 6.47 19.70 1.44
C TRP A 21 7.80 20.35 1.03
N ILE A 22 8.76 19.58 0.49
CA ILE A 22 10.05 20.11 0.03
C ILE A 22 9.95 20.75 -1.36
N MET A 23 9.18 20.15 -2.29
CA MET A 23 9.19 20.53 -3.71
C MET A 23 8.03 21.42 -4.15
N SER A 24 6.93 21.46 -3.40
CA SER A 24 5.71 22.18 -3.79
C SER A 24 5.42 23.34 -2.83
N LYS A 25 4.84 24.42 -3.35
CA LYS A 25 4.35 25.53 -2.51
C LYS A 25 3.18 25.16 -1.60
N GLU A 26 2.43 24.13 -1.99
CA GLU A 26 1.26 23.66 -1.26
C GLU A 26 1.18 22.14 -1.31
N ILE A 27 0.77 21.55 -0.18
CA ILE A 27 0.55 20.11 -0.07
C ILE A 27 -0.84 19.79 -0.61
N GLN A 28 -0.90 18.94 -1.63
CA GLN A 28 -2.16 18.49 -2.21
C GLN A 28 -2.74 17.33 -1.40
N TRP A 29 -3.30 17.66 -0.24
CA TRP A 29 -3.82 16.68 0.72
C TRP A 29 -4.77 15.66 0.09
N GLY A 30 -5.73 16.12 -0.74
CA GLY A 30 -6.69 15.24 -1.42
C GLY A 30 -6.02 14.24 -2.36
N PHE A 31 -5.01 14.68 -3.13
CA PHE A 31 -4.27 13.82 -4.04
C PHE A 31 -3.41 12.80 -3.30
N ASN A 32 -2.73 13.22 -2.22
CA ASN A 32 -1.92 12.33 -1.40
C ASN A 32 -2.79 11.29 -0.69
N LEU A 33 -3.93 11.69 -0.13
CA LEU A 33 -4.86 10.80 0.56
C LEU A 33 -5.46 9.78 -0.42
N GLY A 34 -5.88 10.24 -1.61
CA GLY A 34 -6.39 9.37 -2.68
C GLY A 34 -5.36 8.37 -3.17
N SER A 35 -4.12 8.83 -3.42
CA SER A 35 -3.02 7.97 -3.88
C SER A 35 -2.64 6.91 -2.84
N SER A 36 -2.59 7.28 -1.55
CA SER A 36 -2.31 6.34 -0.47
C SER A 36 -3.45 5.34 -0.24
N PHE A 37 -4.69 5.77 -0.39
CA PHE A 37 -5.84 4.87 -0.35
C PHE A 37 -5.82 3.88 -1.52
N MET A 38 -5.46 4.33 -2.73
CA MET A 38 -5.32 3.46 -3.89
C MET A 38 -4.20 2.42 -3.66
N ALA A 39 -3.06 2.84 -3.12
CA ALA A 39 -1.95 1.95 -2.78
C ALA A 39 -2.34 0.90 -1.72
N PHE A 40 -3.12 1.31 -0.71
CA PHE A 40 -3.69 0.39 0.29
C PHE A 40 -4.55 -0.68 -0.37
N LEU A 41 -5.48 -0.29 -1.25
CA LEU A 41 -6.36 -1.21 -1.97
C LEU A 41 -5.58 -2.18 -2.84
N PHE A 42 -4.59 -1.69 -3.59
CA PHE A 42 -3.70 -2.52 -4.40
C PHE A 42 -2.99 -3.58 -3.54
N MET A 43 -2.44 -3.18 -2.40
CA MET A 43 -1.71 -4.11 -1.53
C MET A 43 -2.63 -5.10 -0.83
N LEU A 44 -3.88 -4.71 -0.56
CA LEU A 44 -4.92 -5.63 -0.06
C LEU A 44 -5.24 -6.71 -1.09
N LEU A 45 -5.52 -6.31 -2.34
CA LEU A 45 -5.82 -7.21 -3.45
C LEU A 45 -4.62 -8.12 -3.78
N PHE A 46 -3.41 -7.57 -3.81
CA PHE A 46 -2.19 -8.34 -4.04
C PHE A 46 -1.96 -9.40 -2.96
N ASN A 47 -2.11 -9.03 -1.69
CA ASN A 47 -2.02 -10.00 -0.59
C ASN A 47 -3.14 -11.04 -0.67
N TRP A 48 -4.35 -10.64 -1.04
CA TRP A 48 -5.48 -11.55 -1.18
C TRP A 48 -5.26 -12.57 -2.30
N ALA A 49 -4.76 -12.14 -3.47
CA ALA A 49 -4.41 -13.03 -4.57
C ALA A 49 -3.24 -13.98 -4.24
N ASN A 50 -2.33 -13.57 -3.35
CA ASN A 50 -1.22 -14.42 -2.90
C ASN A 50 -1.64 -15.56 -1.96
N VAL A 51 -2.75 -15.43 -1.23
CA VAL A 51 -3.24 -16.49 -0.33
C VAL A 51 -3.52 -17.82 -1.07
N PRO A 52 -4.33 -17.87 -2.13
CA PRO A 52 -4.55 -19.11 -2.89
C PRO A 52 -3.32 -19.56 -3.68
N TYR A 53 -2.44 -18.64 -4.07
CA TYR A 53 -1.15 -18.99 -4.71
C TYR A 53 -0.24 -19.76 -3.75
N GLN A 54 -0.19 -19.36 -2.48
CA GLN A 54 0.58 -20.07 -1.45
C GLN A 54 -0.03 -21.42 -1.09
N TRP A 55 -1.35 -21.58 -1.16
CA TRP A 55 -2.01 -22.89 -0.97
C TRP A 55 -1.53 -23.93 -1.99
N LYS A 56 -1.32 -23.53 -3.24
CA LYS A 56 -0.79 -24.42 -4.30
C LYS A 56 0.71 -24.74 -4.14
N LYS A 57 1.44 -23.92 -3.38
CA LYS A 57 2.90 -24.07 -3.19
C LYS A 57 3.25 -24.92 -1.97
N GLY A 58 2.40 -24.91 -0.93
CA GLY A 58 2.52 -25.79 0.24
C GLY A 58 2.24 -27.26 -0.07
N ASP A 59 1.44 -27.55 -1.10
CA ASP A 59 1.08 -28.92 -1.52
C ASP A 59 2.20 -29.65 -2.29
N LYS A 60 3.32 -28.98 -2.58
CA LYS A 60 4.53 -29.56 -3.21
C LYS A 60 5.69 -29.76 -2.23
N GLY A 61 5.42 -29.69 -0.93
CA GLY A 61 6.44 -29.73 0.13
C GLY A 61 6.18 -30.77 1.22
N ASN A 62 5.52 -31.90 0.89
CA ASN A 62 5.50 -33.11 1.72
C ASN A 62 6.35 -34.20 1.07
#